data_AF-A0A6G2VZT2-F1
#
_entry.id   AF-A0A6G2VZT2-F1
#
_cell.length_a   1.000
_cell.length_b   1.000
_cell.length_c   1.000
_cell.angle_alpha   90.00
_cell.angle_beta   90.00
_cell.angle_gamma   90.00
#
_symmetry.space_group_name_H-M   'P 1'
#
loop_
_entity.id
_entity.type
_entity.pdbx_description
1 polymer ?
#
loop_
_entity_poly.entity_id
_entity_poly.type
_entity_poly.pdbx_seq_one_letter_code
_entity_poly.pdbx_strand_id
1 'polypeptide(L)'
;MPDLTRHDISEQLIDEALDDITGRLRRRWHRLRHDGCGPRQLDESAVELFDHVAARTVRAPALDEAARLALRTAAECALGVLSISCFPDGDQEVILPLIGERLSSEDGAFGRAVDRAPTARTWLDAFALCLVSGLVWDWQRVTGLLLRDDYAPAVRDGVPYSAALTSASGPADQADQTDQVDPADLVDLRDQADQVDLVDLPDQADLADLADLA
;
A
#
# COMPACT_ATOMS: atom_id res chain seq x y z
N MET A 1 -5.33 24.45 5.71
CA MET A 1 -4.46 23.54 4.93
C MET A 1 -3.66 24.37 3.95
N PRO A 2 -2.35 24.17 3.80
CA PRO A 2 -1.61 24.78 2.71
C PRO A 2 -2.12 24.24 1.37
N ASP A 3 -2.23 25.12 0.38
CA ASP A 3 -2.55 24.77 -1.00
C ASP A 3 -1.32 24.06 -1.60
N LEU A 4 -1.32 22.73 -1.53
CA LEU A 4 -0.28 21.91 -2.15
C LEU A 4 -0.48 21.95 -3.66
N THR A 5 0.39 22.69 -4.35
CA THR A 5 0.36 22.79 -5.81
C THR A 5 0.50 21.39 -6.43
N ARG A 6 -0.57 20.90 -7.04
CA ARG A 6 -0.54 19.66 -7.81
C ARG A 6 0.24 19.91 -9.09
N HIS A 7 1.17 19.01 -9.41
CA HIS A 7 1.86 19.05 -10.70
C HIS A 7 0.85 18.82 -11.83
N ASP A 8 1.02 19.55 -12.93
CA ASP A 8 0.21 19.37 -14.13
C ASP A 8 0.60 18.05 -14.81
N ILE A 9 -0.36 17.15 -14.99
CA ILE A 9 -0.18 15.81 -15.58
C ILE A 9 -1.05 15.73 -16.82
N SER A 10 -0.53 15.14 -17.91
CA SER A 10 -1.28 15.03 -19.15
C SER A 10 -2.53 14.15 -18.99
N GLU A 11 -3.62 14.54 -19.66
CA GLU A 11 -4.87 13.76 -19.67
C GLU A 11 -4.65 12.32 -20.15
N GLN A 12 -3.73 12.12 -21.11
CA GLN A 12 -3.37 10.80 -21.62
C GLN A 12 -2.84 9.86 -20.51
N LEU A 13 -2.00 10.37 -19.61
CA LEU A 13 -1.46 9.56 -18.50
C LEU A 13 -2.55 9.21 -17.48
N ILE A 14 -3.47 10.15 -17.23
CA ILE A 14 -4.62 9.92 -16.35
C ILE A 14 -5.53 8.84 -16.95
N ASP A 15 -5.82 8.90 -18.24
CA ASP A 15 -6.66 7.91 -18.92
C ASP A 15 -6.00 6.52 -18.94
N GLU A 16 -4.70 6.44 -19.19
CA GLU A 16 -3.93 5.18 -19.14
C GLU A 16 -3.96 4.56 -17.73
N ALA A 17 -3.73 5.36 -16.70
CA ALA A 17 -3.78 4.91 -15.31
C ALA A 17 -5.18 4.39 -14.94
N LEU A 18 -6.25 5.03 -15.42
CA LEU A 18 -7.63 4.65 -15.13
C LEU A 18 -8.14 3.44 -15.92
N ASP A 19 -7.56 3.18 -17.09
CA ASP A 19 -7.97 2.05 -17.94
C ASP A 19 -7.77 0.71 -17.21
N ASP A 20 -8.66 -0.26 -17.40
CA ASP A 20 -8.65 -1.68 -16.97
C ASP A 20 -7.63 -2.16 -15.89
N ILE A 21 -7.48 -1.46 -14.76
CA ILE A 21 -6.44 -1.81 -13.76
C ILE A 21 -6.64 -3.23 -13.21
N THR A 22 -7.90 -3.62 -12.98
CA THR A 22 -8.26 -4.96 -12.48
C THR A 22 -7.90 -6.04 -13.48
N GLY A 23 -8.18 -5.82 -14.78
CA GLY A 23 -7.82 -6.78 -15.83
C GLY A 23 -6.31 -6.87 -16.04
N ARG A 24 -5.59 -5.74 -16.00
CA ARG A 24 -4.12 -5.72 -16.06
C ARG A 24 -3.50 -6.47 -14.88
N LEU A 25 -3.97 -6.20 -13.66
CA LEU A 25 -3.49 -6.90 -12.46
C LEU A 25 -3.79 -8.41 -12.53
N ARG A 26 -5.00 -8.83 -12.94
CA ARG A 26 -5.31 -10.27 -13.13
C ARG A 26 -4.39 -10.96 -14.14
N ARG A 27 -4.17 -10.31 -15.30
CA ARG A 27 -3.24 -10.84 -16.32
C ARG A 27 -1.82 -10.95 -15.79
N ARG A 28 -1.37 -9.99 -14.97
CA ARG A 28 -0.05 -10.02 -14.32
C ARG A 28 0.02 -11.13 -13.28
N TRP A 29 -0.95 -11.22 -12.37
CA TRP A 29 -1.02 -12.27 -11.35
C TRP A 29 -0.92 -13.67 -11.96
N HIS A 30 -1.69 -13.94 -13.04
CA HIS A 30 -1.65 -15.24 -13.71
C HIS A 30 -0.25 -15.58 -14.23
N ARG A 31 0.50 -14.61 -14.76
CA ARG A 31 1.90 -14.82 -15.17
C ARG A 31 2.81 -15.05 -13.98
N LEU A 32 2.74 -14.18 -12.96
CA LEU A 32 3.58 -14.27 -11.76
C LEU A 32 3.45 -15.62 -11.04
N ARG A 33 2.24 -16.17 -11.01
CA ARG A 33 1.97 -17.48 -10.41
C ARG A 33 2.69 -18.65 -11.12
N HIS A 34 3.00 -18.53 -12.40
CA HIS A 34 3.62 -19.60 -13.18
C HIS A 34 5.09 -19.35 -13.53
N ASP A 35 5.44 -18.10 -13.79
CA ASP A 35 6.76 -17.69 -14.28
C ASP A 35 7.70 -17.24 -13.14
N GLY A 36 7.15 -17.09 -11.92
CA GLY A 36 7.84 -16.55 -10.76
C GLY A 36 7.58 -15.06 -10.56
N CYS A 37 7.67 -14.65 -9.31
CA CYS A 37 7.40 -13.33 -8.75
C CYS A 37 8.62 -12.92 -7.94
N GLY A 38 9.24 -11.81 -8.35
CA GLY A 38 10.33 -11.18 -7.62
C GLY A 38 9.93 -9.81 -7.08
N PRO A 39 10.83 -9.18 -6.30
CA PRO A 39 10.62 -7.84 -5.76
C PRO A 39 10.26 -6.82 -6.83
N ARG A 40 10.95 -6.85 -7.97
CA ARG A 40 10.69 -5.93 -9.09
C ARG A 40 9.25 -5.96 -9.58
N GLN A 41 8.66 -7.14 -9.77
CA GLN A 41 7.30 -7.25 -10.30
C GLN A 41 6.23 -6.80 -9.29
N LEU A 42 6.51 -6.97 -8.00
CA LEU A 42 5.65 -6.44 -6.94
C LEU A 42 5.76 -4.92 -6.86
N ASP A 43 6.97 -4.37 -6.94
CA ASP A 43 7.22 -2.93 -6.97
C ASP A 43 6.52 -2.25 -8.16
N GLU A 44 6.68 -2.81 -9.37
CA GLU A 44 5.97 -2.36 -10.58
C GLU A 44 4.44 -2.40 -10.41
N SER A 45 3.92 -3.38 -9.66
CA SER A 45 2.48 -3.48 -9.37
C SER A 45 2.03 -2.48 -8.33
N ALA A 46 2.83 -2.24 -7.28
CA ALA A 46 2.53 -1.23 -6.26
C ALA A 46 2.46 0.18 -6.88
N VAL A 47 3.46 0.53 -7.71
CA VAL A 47 3.51 1.83 -8.40
C VAL A 47 2.30 2.02 -9.31
N GLU A 48 2.01 1.04 -10.19
CA GLU A 48 0.88 1.17 -11.12
C GLU A 48 -0.48 1.29 -10.40
N LEU A 49 -0.67 0.55 -9.29
CA LEU A 49 -1.88 0.64 -8.48
C LEU A 49 -1.97 1.99 -7.76
N PHE A 50 -0.85 2.51 -7.27
CA PHE A 50 -0.82 3.82 -6.62
C PHE A 50 -1.10 4.95 -7.63
N ASP A 51 -0.54 4.87 -8.85
CA ASP A 51 -0.84 5.79 -9.95
C ASP A 51 -2.33 5.75 -10.34
N HIS A 52 -2.93 4.55 -10.38
CA HIS A 52 -4.37 4.41 -10.58
C HIS A 52 -5.18 5.12 -9.50
N VAL A 53 -4.82 4.94 -8.22
CA VAL A 53 -5.47 5.61 -7.09
C VAL A 53 -5.32 7.14 -7.21
N ALA A 54 -4.10 7.62 -7.49
CA ALA A 54 -3.84 9.04 -7.70
C ALA A 54 -4.71 9.62 -8.84
N ALA A 55 -4.79 8.93 -9.99
CA ALA A 55 -5.60 9.35 -11.12
C ALA A 55 -7.10 9.43 -10.77
N ARG A 56 -7.62 8.52 -9.94
CA ARG A 56 -9.00 8.60 -9.43
C ARG A 56 -9.22 9.84 -8.57
N THR A 57 -8.25 10.21 -7.72
CA THR A 57 -8.37 11.39 -6.83
C THR A 57 -8.38 12.72 -7.57
N VAL A 58 -7.91 12.75 -8.82
CA VAL A 58 -8.05 13.93 -9.69
C VAL A 58 -9.52 14.13 -10.11
N ARG A 59 -10.26 13.04 -10.36
CA ARG A 59 -11.66 13.09 -10.81
C ARG A 59 -12.66 13.18 -9.66
N ALA A 60 -12.36 12.57 -8.52
CA ALA A 60 -13.19 12.60 -7.32
C ALA A 60 -12.31 12.65 -6.06
N PRO A 61 -12.41 13.67 -5.19
CA PRO A 61 -11.50 13.82 -4.04
C PRO A 61 -11.61 12.71 -2.99
N ALA A 62 -12.78 12.07 -2.88
CA ALA A 62 -12.99 10.97 -1.95
C ALA A 62 -12.63 9.62 -2.59
N LEU A 63 -11.93 8.76 -1.84
CA LEU A 63 -11.64 7.40 -2.27
C LEU A 63 -12.90 6.55 -2.22
N ASP A 64 -13.33 6.04 -3.37
CA ASP A 64 -14.36 5.01 -3.43
C ASP A 64 -13.79 3.62 -3.10
N GLU A 65 -14.68 2.63 -2.98
CA GLU A 65 -14.29 1.29 -2.57
C GLU A 65 -13.26 0.64 -3.50
N ALA A 66 -13.40 0.85 -4.81
CA ALA A 66 -12.43 0.36 -5.79
C ALA A 66 -11.05 0.99 -5.58
N ALA A 67 -10.99 2.30 -5.30
CA ALA A 67 -9.74 2.99 -4.98
C ALA A 67 -9.13 2.48 -3.67
N ARG A 68 -9.95 2.22 -2.63
CA ARG A 68 -9.47 1.66 -1.37
C ARG A 68 -8.89 0.26 -1.54
N LEU A 69 -9.55 -0.61 -2.31
CA LEU A 69 -9.04 -1.95 -2.63
C LEU A 69 -7.75 -1.89 -3.46
N ALA A 70 -7.65 -0.97 -4.43
CA ALA A 70 -6.43 -0.75 -5.20
C ALA A 70 -5.28 -0.27 -4.31
N LEU A 71 -5.54 0.69 -3.42
CA LEU A 71 -4.56 1.22 -2.47
C LEU A 71 -4.07 0.14 -1.50
N ARG A 72 -4.99 -0.68 -0.96
CA ARG A 72 -4.64 -1.81 -0.10
C ARG A 72 -3.82 -2.86 -0.86
N THR A 73 -4.16 -3.13 -2.11
CA THR A 73 -3.38 -4.03 -2.96
C THR A 73 -1.97 -3.48 -3.25
N ALA A 74 -1.83 -2.17 -3.44
CA ALA A 74 -0.52 -1.53 -3.61
C ALA A 74 0.34 -1.70 -2.34
N ALA A 75 -0.26 -1.52 -1.16
CA ALA A 75 0.42 -1.71 0.12
C ALA A 75 0.86 -3.17 0.34
N GLU A 76 0.02 -4.15 -0.01
CA GLU A 76 0.38 -5.58 0.05
C GLU A 76 1.56 -5.90 -0.87
N CYS A 77 1.57 -5.37 -2.10
CA CYS A 77 2.69 -5.52 -3.02
C CYS A 77 3.98 -4.92 -2.44
N ALA A 78 3.93 -3.69 -1.91
CA ALA A 78 5.09 -3.04 -1.31
C ALA A 78 5.59 -3.76 -0.04
N LEU A 79 4.69 -4.29 0.79
CA LEU A 79 5.05 -5.13 1.92
C LEU A 79 5.69 -6.46 1.46
N GLY A 80 5.17 -7.05 0.38
CA GLY A 80 5.74 -8.23 -0.27
C GLY A 80 7.17 -8.01 -0.76
N VAL A 81 7.48 -6.81 -1.30
CA VAL A 81 8.86 -6.42 -1.66
C VAL A 81 9.78 -6.53 -0.45
N LEU A 82 9.38 -5.98 0.71
CA LEU A 82 10.18 -6.07 1.94
C LEU A 82 10.31 -7.52 2.42
N SER A 83 9.19 -8.26 2.43
CA SER A 83 9.15 -9.65 2.89
C SER A 83 10.12 -10.54 2.13
N ILE A 84 10.03 -10.53 0.79
CA ILE A 84 10.88 -11.36 -0.07
C ILE A 84 12.33 -10.89 -0.04
N SER A 85 12.57 -9.58 -0.03
CA SER A 85 13.93 -9.04 -0.12
C SER A 85 14.71 -9.08 1.19
N CYS A 86 14.02 -9.02 2.34
CA CYS A 86 14.63 -9.16 3.66
C CYS A 86 14.75 -10.62 4.09
N PHE A 87 13.80 -11.47 3.70
CA PHE A 87 13.69 -12.85 4.14
C PHE A 87 13.37 -13.80 2.97
N PRO A 88 14.30 -14.01 2.02
CA PRO A 88 14.03 -14.75 0.78
C PRO A 88 13.56 -16.19 0.96
N ASP A 89 13.99 -16.85 2.05
CA ASP A 89 13.64 -18.24 2.36
C ASP A 89 12.47 -18.37 3.36
N GLY A 90 11.76 -17.26 3.63
CA GLY A 90 10.56 -17.26 4.48
C GLY A 90 9.33 -17.91 3.82
N ASP A 91 8.24 -17.99 4.57
CA ASP A 91 6.94 -18.41 4.08
C ASP A 91 6.06 -17.19 3.80
N GLN A 92 6.27 -16.58 2.63
CA GLN A 92 5.61 -15.32 2.29
C GLN A 92 4.25 -15.56 1.64
N GLU A 93 3.35 -14.63 1.90
CA GLU A 93 2.09 -14.47 1.20
C GLU A 93 1.84 -13.00 0.87
N VAL A 94 1.43 -12.73 -0.36
CA VAL A 94 0.98 -11.41 -0.83
C VAL A 94 -0.48 -11.52 -1.23
N ILE A 95 -1.34 -10.83 -0.51
CA ILE A 95 -2.78 -10.81 -0.78
C ILE A 95 -3.06 -9.71 -1.81
N LEU A 96 -3.95 -9.97 -2.77
CA LEU A 96 -4.36 -9.02 -3.80
C LEU A 96 -5.86 -8.72 -3.71
N PRO A 97 -6.31 -7.92 -2.72
CA PRO A 97 -7.72 -7.68 -2.45
C PRO A 97 -8.52 -7.16 -3.64
N LEU A 98 -7.92 -6.32 -4.51
CA LEU A 98 -8.58 -5.76 -5.69
C LEU A 98 -9.10 -6.85 -6.65
N ILE A 99 -8.42 -8.00 -6.72
CA ILE A 99 -8.81 -9.10 -7.61
C ILE A 99 -9.28 -10.34 -6.86
N GLY A 100 -9.17 -10.36 -5.53
CA GLY A 100 -9.56 -11.47 -4.67
C GLY A 100 -8.61 -12.67 -4.72
N GLU A 101 -7.32 -12.44 -5.02
CA GLU A 101 -6.33 -13.49 -5.21
C GLU A 101 -5.17 -13.38 -4.21
N ARG A 102 -4.28 -14.37 -4.20
CA ARG A 102 -3.01 -14.34 -3.45
C ARG A 102 -1.83 -14.87 -4.27
N LEU A 103 -0.63 -14.50 -3.88
CA LEU A 103 0.64 -15.12 -4.28
C LEU A 103 1.27 -15.72 -3.02
N SER A 104 1.74 -16.96 -3.09
CA SER A 104 2.30 -17.68 -1.94
C SER A 104 3.59 -18.41 -2.32
N SER A 105 4.49 -18.52 -1.34
CA SER A 105 5.73 -19.30 -1.45
C SER A 105 5.43 -20.79 -1.81
N GLU A 106 4.33 -21.33 -1.30
CA GLU A 106 3.88 -22.71 -1.55
C GLU A 106 3.49 -22.96 -3.01
N ASP A 107 2.95 -21.94 -3.69
CA ASP A 107 2.62 -22.00 -5.12
C ASP A 107 3.89 -21.92 -6.00
N GLY A 108 5.08 -21.84 -5.40
CA GLY A 108 6.34 -21.57 -6.10
C GLY A 108 6.38 -20.16 -6.70
N ALA A 109 5.49 -19.27 -6.24
CA ALA A 109 5.35 -17.94 -6.82
C ALA A 109 6.60 -17.12 -6.58
N PHE A 110 7.30 -17.26 -5.46
CA PHE A 110 8.49 -16.44 -5.20
C PHE A 110 9.76 -17.13 -5.72
N GLY A 111 10.43 -16.45 -6.66
CA GLY A 111 11.71 -16.94 -7.20
C GLY A 111 12.83 -16.76 -6.18
N ARG A 112 13.80 -17.70 -6.16
CA ARG A 112 14.99 -17.61 -5.29
C ARG A 112 15.91 -16.41 -5.56
N ALA A 113 15.67 -15.68 -6.65
CA ALA A 113 16.49 -14.56 -7.07
C ALA A 113 15.90 -13.24 -6.55
N VAL A 114 16.33 -12.82 -5.36
CA VAL A 114 16.22 -11.42 -4.96
C VAL A 114 17.31 -10.67 -5.73
N ASP A 115 16.89 -9.86 -6.71
CA ASP A 115 17.78 -9.13 -7.61
C ASP A 115 18.21 -7.76 -7.04
N ARG A 116 17.57 -7.31 -5.96
CA ARG A 116 17.82 -6.00 -5.35
C ARG A 116 17.64 -6.02 -3.82
N ALA A 117 18.59 -5.41 -3.11
CA ALA A 117 18.47 -5.16 -1.68
C ALA A 117 17.42 -4.05 -1.42
N PRO A 118 16.51 -4.23 -0.45
CA PRO A 118 15.65 -3.15 -0.01
C PRO A 118 16.52 -2.09 0.68
N THR A 119 16.24 -0.82 0.41
CA THR A 119 16.91 0.32 1.05
C THR A 119 16.00 0.94 2.10
N ALA A 120 16.52 1.91 2.86
CA ALA A 120 15.70 2.72 3.75
C ALA A 120 14.52 3.38 3.01
N ARG A 121 14.72 3.81 1.77
CA ARG A 121 13.64 4.31 0.91
C ARG A 121 12.57 3.25 0.62
N THR A 122 12.98 2.03 0.26
CA THR A 122 12.04 0.91 0.06
C THR A 122 11.18 0.68 1.30
N TRP A 123 11.79 0.76 2.49
CA TRP A 123 11.07 0.65 3.74
C TRP A 123 10.10 1.83 3.98
N LEU A 124 10.55 3.07 3.75
CA LEU A 124 9.71 4.26 3.90
C LEU A 124 8.51 4.25 2.95
N ASP A 125 8.71 3.88 1.69
CA ASP A 125 7.64 3.80 0.69
C ASP A 125 6.60 2.74 1.09
N ALA A 126 7.04 1.57 1.54
CA ALA A 126 6.16 0.52 2.03
C ALA A 126 5.43 0.92 3.33
N PHE A 127 6.12 1.58 4.27
CA PHE A 127 5.52 2.11 5.49
C PHE A 127 4.43 3.15 5.17
N ALA A 128 4.73 4.11 4.29
CA ALA A 128 3.79 5.13 3.86
C ALA A 128 2.54 4.51 3.20
N LEU A 129 2.72 3.56 2.28
CA LEU A 129 1.61 2.83 1.66
C LEU A 129 0.78 2.04 2.69
N CYS A 130 1.42 1.37 3.65
CA CYS A 130 0.72 0.66 4.72
C CYS A 130 -0.06 1.61 5.63
N LEU A 131 0.48 2.81 5.90
CA LEU A 131 -0.18 3.83 6.71
C LEU A 131 -1.42 4.38 5.99
N VAL A 132 -1.29 4.85 4.74
CA VAL A 132 -2.42 5.46 4.01
C VAL A 132 -3.50 4.46 3.60
N SER A 133 -3.15 3.18 3.45
CA SER A 133 -4.12 2.11 3.18
C SER A 133 -4.79 1.56 4.44
N GLY A 134 -4.30 1.92 5.63
CA GLY A 134 -4.71 1.34 6.91
C GLY A 134 -4.16 -0.07 7.17
N LEU A 135 -3.38 -0.66 6.26
CA LEU A 135 -2.78 -1.99 6.42
C LEU A 135 -1.82 -2.07 7.62
N VAL A 136 -1.23 -0.94 8.03
CA VAL A 136 -0.37 -0.87 9.23
C VAL A 136 -1.10 -1.32 10.50
N TRP A 137 -2.43 -1.16 10.54
CA TRP A 137 -3.29 -1.51 11.69
C TRP A 137 -3.83 -2.93 11.65
N ASP A 138 -3.43 -3.74 10.68
CA ASP A 138 -3.83 -5.15 10.59
C ASP A 138 -3.15 -5.96 11.72
N TRP A 139 -3.86 -6.03 12.85
CA TRP A 139 -3.39 -6.72 14.06
C TRP A 139 -3.40 -8.24 13.90
N GLN A 140 -4.19 -8.79 12.97
CA GLN A 140 -4.21 -10.22 12.71
C GLN A 140 -2.90 -10.67 12.06
N ARG A 141 -2.33 -9.80 11.20
CA ARG A 141 -1.04 -10.02 10.53
C ARG A 141 0.11 -9.26 11.18
N VAL A 142 -0.16 -8.54 12.28
CA VAL A 142 0.79 -7.72 13.05
C VAL A 142 1.66 -6.80 12.17
N THR A 143 1.10 -6.25 11.08
CA THR A 143 1.85 -5.56 10.03
C THR A 143 2.72 -4.41 10.55
N GLY A 144 2.17 -3.55 11.41
CA GLY A 144 2.92 -2.45 12.00
C GLY A 144 4.12 -2.90 12.84
N LEU A 145 3.98 -4.02 13.57
CA LEU A 145 5.08 -4.61 14.33
C LEU A 145 6.14 -5.20 13.40
N LEU A 146 5.75 -5.91 12.33
CA LEU A 146 6.70 -6.42 11.34
C LEU A 146 7.51 -5.29 10.69
N LEU A 147 6.85 -4.18 10.33
CA LEU A 147 7.53 -3.00 9.78
C LEU A 147 8.59 -2.46 10.72
N ARG A 148 8.29 -2.35 12.02
CA ARG A 148 9.17 -1.78 13.02
C ARG A 148 10.28 -2.73 13.50
N ASP A 149 9.90 -3.96 13.85
CA ASP A 149 10.72 -4.87 14.63
C ASP A 149 11.49 -5.89 13.74
N ASP A 150 10.99 -6.15 12.53
CA ASP A 150 11.61 -7.12 11.62
C ASP A 150 12.23 -6.43 10.39
N TYR A 151 11.43 -5.69 9.62
CA TYR A 151 11.89 -5.11 8.35
C TYR A 151 12.85 -3.93 8.55
N ALA A 152 12.56 -2.98 9.45
CA ALA A 152 13.46 -1.85 9.66
C ALA A 152 14.86 -2.28 10.13
N PRO A 153 15.00 -3.19 11.12
CA PRO A 153 16.31 -3.72 11.53
C PRO A 153 16.98 -4.51 10.41
N ALA A 154 16.26 -5.38 9.70
CA ALA A 154 16.84 -6.14 8.59
C ALA A 154 17.43 -5.24 7.50
N VAL A 155 16.73 -4.16 7.13
CA VAL A 155 17.24 -3.17 6.16
C VAL A 155 18.47 -2.45 6.71
N ARG A 156 18.42 -1.97 7.96
CA ARG A 156 19.53 -1.25 8.61
C ARG A 156 20.79 -2.11 8.74
N ASP A 157 20.61 -3.39 9.02
CA ASP A 157 21.71 -4.34 9.24
C ASP A 157 22.24 -4.91 7.91
N GLY A 158 21.76 -4.40 6.76
CA GLY A 158 22.29 -4.72 5.45
C GLY A 158 21.67 -5.95 4.79
N VAL A 159 20.45 -6.34 5.17
CA VAL A 159 19.72 -7.56 4.78
C VAL A 159 20.48 -8.86 5.06
N PRO A 160 20.67 -9.22 6.35
CA PRO A 160 21.55 -10.32 6.76
C PRO A 160 21.11 -11.71 6.25
N TYR A 161 19.85 -11.87 5.86
CA TYR A 161 19.31 -13.13 5.34
C TYR A 161 19.35 -13.22 3.81
N SER A 162 19.85 -12.18 3.13
CA SER A 162 19.97 -12.10 1.68
C SER A 162 21.44 -12.19 1.28
N ALA A 163 21.95 -13.42 1.21
CA ALA A 163 23.38 -13.75 1.09
C ALA A 163 24.14 -13.15 -0.12
N ALA A 164 23.44 -12.59 -1.11
CA ALA A 164 24.01 -12.01 -2.32
C ALA A 164 23.85 -10.47 -2.41
N LEU A 165 23.30 -9.82 -1.38
CA LEU A 165 22.88 -8.42 -1.42
C LEU A 165 23.54 -7.60 -0.31
N THR A 166 23.70 -6.30 -0.56
CA THR A 166 24.11 -5.32 0.45
C THR A 166 23.17 -4.14 0.33
N SER A 167 22.46 -3.83 1.42
CA SER A 167 21.65 -2.59 1.47
C SER A 167 22.58 -1.40 1.63
N ALA A 168 22.73 -0.59 0.58
CA ALA A 168 23.41 0.69 0.64
C ALA A 168 22.36 1.81 0.57
N SER A 169 22.04 2.37 1.74
CA SER A 169 21.15 3.54 1.83
C SER A 169 21.96 4.84 1.78
N GLY A 170 21.44 5.87 1.14
CA GLY A 170 22.06 7.20 1.17
C GLY A 170 21.91 7.84 2.56
N PRO A 171 22.77 8.80 2.93
CA PRO A 171 22.73 9.43 4.25
C PRO A 171 21.41 10.15 4.55
N ALA A 172 20.70 10.65 3.52
CA ALA A 172 19.37 11.25 3.67
C ALA A 172 18.29 10.22 4.05
N ASP A 173 18.37 9.02 3.48
CA ASP A 173 17.39 7.95 3.75
C ASP A 173 17.62 7.32 5.14
N GLN A 174 18.84 7.38 5.67
CA GLN A 174 19.17 6.86 7.01
C GLN A 174 18.69 7.76 8.17
N ALA A 175 18.63 9.08 7.96
CA ALA A 175 18.18 10.02 9.00
C ALA A 175 16.67 9.89 9.28
N ASP A 176 15.86 9.66 8.23
CA ASP A 176 14.41 9.52 8.33
C ASP A 176 14.00 8.26 9.13
N GLN A 177 14.82 7.19 9.10
CA GLN A 177 14.56 5.98 9.87
C GLN A 177 14.78 6.13 11.38
N THR A 178 15.53 7.16 11.83
CA THR A 178 15.83 7.39 13.25
C THR A 178 14.81 8.26 13.97
N ASP A 179 13.91 8.93 13.24
CA ASP A 179 12.88 9.83 13.76
C ASP A 179 11.51 9.14 13.78
N GLN A 180 11.43 8.00 14.48
CA GLN A 180 10.20 7.18 14.51
C GLN A 180 9.09 7.84 15.36
N VAL A 181 7.89 7.89 14.78
CA VAL A 181 6.61 8.25 15.43
C VAL A 181 6.33 7.28 16.58
N ASP A 182 6.03 7.81 17.77
CA ASP A 182 5.70 7.01 18.95
C ASP A 182 4.33 6.32 18.72
N PRO A 183 4.12 5.04 19.07
CA PRO A 183 2.80 4.40 19.01
C PRO A 183 1.68 5.21 19.68
N ALA A 184 1.98 6.06 20.66
CA ALA A 184 1.01 7.00 21.24
C ALA A 184 0.47 8.02 20.22
N ASP A 185 1.34 8.58 19.37
CA ASP A 185 0.97 9.53 18.31
C ASP A 185 0.17 8.86 17.18
N LEU A 186 0.36 7.56 17.03
CA LEU A 186 -0.31 6.68 16.07
C LEU A 186 -1.74 6.31 16.50
N VAL A 187 -2.00 6.20 17.82
CA VAL A 187 -3.35 6.02 18.39
C VAL A 187 -4.19 7.29 18.22
N ASP A 188 -3.59 8.48 18.32
CA ASP A 188 -4.29 9.77 18.15
C ASP A 188 -4.84 9.99 16.72
N LEU A 189 -4.22 9.41 15.68
CA LEU A 189 -4.72 9.46 14.30
C LEU A 189 -5.94 8.57 14.07
N ARG A 190 -6.07 7.48 14.84
CA ARG A 190 -7.21 6.55 14.74
C ARG A 190 -8.50 7.20 15.28
N ASP A 191 -8.40 7.93 16.38
CA ASP A 191 -9.56 8.64 16.97
C ASP A 191 -10.09 9.73 16.02
N GLN A 192 -9.25 10.29 15.14
CA GLN A 192 -9.68 11.24 14.10
C GLN A 192 -10.36 10.56 12.92
N ALA A 193 -9.88 9.40 12.47
CA ALA A 193 -10.47 8.66 11.34
C ALA A 193 -11.89 8.16 11.66
N ASP A 194 -12.14 7.72 12.89
CA ASP A 194 -13.48 7.33 13.37
C ASP A 194 -14.43 8.56 13.51
N GLN A 195 -13.89 9.79 13.61
CA GLN A 195 -14.69 11.02 13.68
C GLN A 195 -15.15 11.56 12.32
N VAL A 196 -14.41 11.28 11.23
CA VAL A 196 -14.75 11.83 9.90
C VAL A 196 -15.88 11.08 9.20
N ASP A 197 -16.24 9.88 9.68
CA ASP A 197 -17.33 9.06 9.11
C ASP A 197 -18.72 9.42 9.67
N LEU A 198 -18.81 10.38 10.61
CA LEU A 198 -20.06 10.80 11.26
C LEU A 198 -20.52 12.23 10.93
N VAL A 199 -19.79 12.98 10.10
CA VAL A 199 -20.11 14.38 9.82
C VAL A 199 -20.24 14.66 8.32
N ASP A 200 -21.08 13.90 7.63
CA ASP A 200 -21.82 14.41 6.47
C ASP A 200 -22.98 13.46 6.08
N LEU A 201 -24.10 13.62 6.78
CA LEU A 201 -25.42 13.25 6.25
C LEU A 201 -26.20 14.56 6.03
N PRO A 202 -26.41 15.04 4.79
CA PRO A 202 -27.44 16.02 4.54
C PRO A 202 -28.81 15.33 4.43
N ASP A 203 -29.74 15.85 5.23
CA ASP A 203 -31.19 15.95 5.07
C ASP A 203 -32.03 14.67 4.86
N GLN A 204 -32.82 14.33 5.89
CA GLN A 204 -34.10 13.63 5.72
C GLN A 204 -35.26 14.46 6.31
N ALA A 205 -35.88 15.23 5.42
CA ALA A 205 -37.31 15.47 5.28
C ALA A 205 -38.20 15.44 6.55
N ASP A 206 -38.51 16.62 7.08
CA ASP A 206 -39.78 16.85 7.79
C ASP A 206 -40.91 17.01 6.75
N LEU A 207 -41.40 15.88 6.25
CA LEU A 207 -42.70 15.77 5.56
C LEU A 207 -43.71 15.10 6.50
N ALA A 208 -44.22 15.87 7.45
CA ALA A 208 -45.44 15.53 8.17
C ALA A 208 -46.09 16.80 8.73
N ASP A 209 -46.80 17.54 7.87
CA ASP A 209 -47.94 18.37 8.28
C ASP A 209 -48.71 18.83 7.04
N LEU A 210 -49.52 17.94 6.47
CA LEU A 210 -50.61 18.29 5.56
C LEU A 210 -51.70 17.22 5.56
N ALA A 211 -52.16 16.87 6.76
CA ALA A 211 -53.39 16.12 6.96
C ALA A 211 -54.12 16.72 8.17
N ASP A 212 -54.55 17.98 8.05
CA ASP A 212 -55.71 18.53 8.78
C ASP A 212 -56.07 19.92 8.23
N LEU A 213 -56.87 19.95 7.16
CA LEU A 213 -57.76 21.07 6.89
C LEU A 213 -58.99 20.59 6.11
N ALA A 214 -60.03 20.26 6.85
CA ALA A 214 -61.43 20.38 6.43
C ALA A 214 -61.99 21.69 6.97
#